data_AF-A0A7J3M4X0-F1
#
_entry.id   AF-A0A7J3M4X0-F1
#
_cell.length_a   1.000
_cell.length_b   1.000
_cell.length_c   1.000
_cell.angle_alpha   90.00
_cell.angle_beta   90.00
_cell.angle_gamma   90.00
#
_symmetry.space_group_name_H-M   'P 1'
#
loop_
_entity.id
_entity.type
_entity.pdbx_description
1 polymer ?
#
loop_
_entity_poly.entity_id
_entity_poly.type
_entity_poly.pdbx_seq_one_letter_code
_entity_poly.pdbx_strand_id
1 'polypeptide(L)'
;MRESLAIGLLAPPLTLQQSSILRSSRKNVLKVNVRSFLSNPVFFIEVSRILAGISKLVTLKPFEPRSLEADFCNKNGLRAFLLEARVSRILSDSKIIPASLFFVAKDKRFVRAIQRLENRVLSGAIDFERGRRKLIKLEGEAFGYPECCVKAYARSKGDFPLETKLILECFEFGTFESLIDSLKKSEVCFFPQFFTMNFYPCHVDCRRAKGIGFKLEKFLGNYENAFRLRTMLNALYLLRVAYKSTFYSGSLSKTAREFFRQQEKYIVETLRAIAELDYEEFSNNFIRRALLKFQR
;
A
#
# COMPACT_ATOMS: atom_id res chain seq x y z
N MET A 1 21.36 13.95 -1.02
CA MET A 1 22.51 13.18 -0.47
C MET A 1 22.06 11.95 0.34
N ARG A 2 21.08 12.06 1.25
CA ARG A 2 20.59 10.93 2.08
C ARG A 2 19.84 9.81 1.31
N GLU A 3 19.08 10.14 0.26
CA GLU A 3 18.43 9.13 -0.58
C GLU A 3 19.42 8.24 -1.35
N SER A 4 20.54 8.81 -1.82
CA SER A 4 21.58 8.04 -2.53
C SER A 4 22.30 7.07 -1.59
N LEU A 5 22.42 7.40 -0.31
CA LEU A 5 22.93 6.51 0.74
C LEU A 5 21.94 5.37 1.04
N ALA A 6 20.65 5.66 1.24
CA ALA A 6 19.65 4.62 1.51
C ALA A 6 19.49 3.62 0.35
N ILE A 7 19.57 4.10 -0.89
CA ILE A 7 19.52 3.27 -2.10
C ILE A 7 20.85 2.55 -2.37
N GLY A 8 21.98 3.16 -2.01
CA GLY A 8 23.31 2.51 -2.08
C GLY A 8 23.54 1.45 -1.00
N LEU A 9 22.83 1.53 0.13
CA LEU A 9 22.92 0.58 1.25
C LEU A 9 21.99 -0.64 1.10
N LEU A 10 20.98 -0.59 0.21
CA LEU A 10 20.08 -1.71 -0.10
C LEU A 10 20.67 -2.76 -1.06
N ALA A 11 22.00 -2.98 -1.00
CA ALA A 11 22.73 -4.06 -1.67
C ALA A 11 22.89 -3.93 -3.22
N PRO A 12 23.73 -4.78 -3.88
CA PRO A 12 24.08 -4.73 -5.31
C PRO A 12 22.87 -4.81 -6.26
N PRO A 13 23.02 -4.71 -7.60
CA PRO A 13 21.85 -4.63 -8.50
C PRO A 13 20.90 -5.81 -8.33
N LEU A 14 19.60 -5.52 -8.19
CA LEU A 14 18.56 -6.54 -8.07
C LEU A 14 18.59 -7.45 -9.30
N THR A 15 18.70 -8.77 -9.12
CA THR A 15 18.60 -9.76 -10.20
C THR A 15 17.15 -10.23 -10.33
N LEU A 16 16.57 -10.07 -11.51
CA LEU A 16 15.29 -10.71 -11.86
C LEU A 16 15.57 -12.06 -12.51
N GLN A 17 14.87 -13.11 -12.09
CA GLN A 17 14.69 -14.28 -12.97
C GLN A 17 13.92 -13.82 -14.20
N GLN A 18 14.55 -13.91 -15.37
CA GLN A 18 13.94 -13.55 -16.65
C GLN A 18 12.74 -14.47 -16.93
N SER A 19 11.52 -14.00 -16.67
CA SER A 19 10.34 -14.53 -17.35
C SER A 19 10.36 -13.95 -18.76
N SER A 20 10.51 -14.83 -19.75
CA SER A 20 10.53 -14.51 -21.18
C SER A 20 9.48 -13.47 -21.56
N ILE A 21 9.91 -12.35 -22.15
CA ILE A 21 9.06 -11.33 -22.75
C ILE A 21 8.38 -11.94 -23.98
N LEU A 22 7.33 -12.73 -23.75
CA LEU A 22 6.40 -13.12 -24.79
C LEU A 22 5.40 -11.99 -24.95
N ARG A 23 5.35 -11.41 -26.16
CA ARG A 23 4.27 -10.54 -26.63
C ARG A 23 2.93 -11.25 -26.49
N SER A 24 2.34 -11.24 -25.30
CA SER A 24 1.05 -11.86 -25.06
C SER A 24 -0.05 -10.89 -25.49
N SER A 25 -0.85 -11.29 -26.47
CA SER A 25 -2.07 -10.63 -26.96
C SER A 25 -3.23 -10.67 -25.95
N ARG A 26 -2.93 -10.62 -24.63
CA ARG A 26 -3.95 -10.66 -23.58
C ARG A 26 -4.75 -9.36 -23.62
N LYS A 27 -6.04 -9.46 -23.98
CA LYS A 27 -6.98 -8.32 -24.06
C LYS A 27 -7.19 -7.57 -22.72
N ASN A 28 -6.72 -8.11 -21.59
CA ASN A 28 -6.99 -7.61 -20.24
C ASN A 28 -5.71 -7.30 -19.46
N VAL A 29 -4.80 -6.51 -20.03
CA VAL A 29 -3.60 -6.01 -19.34
C VAL A 29 -3.57 -4.49 -19.32
N LEU A 30 -2.83 -3.90 -18.38
CA LEU A 30 -2.63 -2.45 -18.29
C LEU A 30 -2.01 -1.91 -19.59
N LYS A 31 -2.72 -0.99 -20.25
CA LYS A 31 -2.26 -0.30 -21.46
C LYS A 31 -1.74 1.09 -21.12
N VAL A 32 -0.46 1.17 -20.82
CA VAL A 32 0.26 2.44 -20.61
C VAL A 32 1.64 2.32 -21.24
N ASN A 33 2.13 3.39 -21.87
CA ASN A 33 3.50 3.42 -22.37
C ASN A 33 4.48 3.47 -21.19
N VAL A 34 5.67 2.92 -21.39
CA VAL A 34 6.65 2.78 -20.31
C VAL A 34 7.12 4.11 -19.73
N ARG A 35 7.25 5.15 -20.54
CA ARG A 35 7.66 6.49 -20.08
C ARG A 35 6.63 7.09 -19.12
N SER A 36 5.35 6.96 -19.45
CA SER A 36 4.26 7.36 -18.56
C SER A 36 4.25 6.51 -17.30
N PHE A 37 4.35 5.17 -17.40
CA PHE A 37 4.39 4.32 -16.20
C PHE A 37 5.53 4.72 -15.24
N LEU A 38 6.73 4.95 -15.78
CA LEU A 38 7.91 5.32 -15.02
C LEU A 38 7.83 6.72 -14.41
N SER A 39 6.94 7.63 -14.87
CA SER A 39 6.79 8.93 -14.21
C SER A 39 6.27 8.77 -12.79
N ASN A 40 5.33 7.85 -12.57
CA ASN A 40 4.72 7.60 -11.26
C ASN A 40 4.22 6.15 -11.12
N PRO A 41 5.12 5.16 -10.96
CA PRO A 41 4.74 3.74 -10.91
C PRO A 41 3.66 3.41 -9.87
N VAL A 42 3.70 4.05 -8.70
CA VAL A 42 2.73 3.83 -7.63
C VAL A 42 1.33 4.26 -8.08
N PHE A 43 1.18 5.43 -8.70
CA PHE A 43 -0.10 5.87 -9.26
C PHE A 43 -0.68 4.81 -10.20
N PHE A 44 0.09 4.35 -11.18
CA PHE A 44 -0.39 3.40 -12.20
C PHE A 44 -0.75 2.04 -11.59
N ILE A 45 0.01 1.56 -10.61
CA ILE A 45 -0.30 0.33 -9.88
C ILE A 45 -1.63 0.47 -9.12
N GLU A 46 -1.83 1.58 -8.41
CA GLU A 46 -3.05 1.80 -7.62
C GLU A 46 -4.28 1.95 -8.51
N VAL A 47 -4.27 2.81 -9.54
CA VAL A 47 -5.43 2.96 -10.45
C VAL A 47 -5.74 1.69 -11.24
N SER A 48 -4.74 0.83 -11.48
CA SER A 48 -4.96 -0.47 -12.11
C SER A 48 -5.90 -1.37 -11.32
N ARG A 49 -6.04 -1.18 -10.00
CA ARG A 49 -7.04 -1.89 -9.20
C ARG A 49 -8.46 -1.59 -9.65
N ILE A 50 -8.74 -0.36 -10.08
CA ILE A 50 -10.05 0.04 -10.60
C ILE A 50 -10.27 -0.58 -11.99
N LEU A 51 -9.24 -0.53 -12.84
CA LEU A 51 -9.31 -1.07 -14.19
C LEU A 51 -9.43 -2.61 -14.20
N ALA A 52 -8.82 -3.29 -13.23
CA ALA A 52 -8.93 -4.73 -13.02
C ALA A 52 -10.26 -5.17 -12.36
N GLY A 53 -11.15 -4.22 -12.05
CA GLY A 53 -12.41 -4.50 -11.35
C GLY A 53 -12.21 -5.07 -9.95
N ILE A 54 -11.13 -4.68 -9.27
CA ILE A 54 -10.85 -5.04 -7.87
C ILE A 54 -11.44 -3.96 -6.95
N SER A 55 -11.13 -2.69 -7.23
CA SER A 55 -11.54 -1.55 -6.39
C SER A 55 -12.54 -0.66 -7.13
N LYS A 56 -13.43 -0.03 -6.37
CA LYS A 56 -14.34 1.02 -6.88
C LYS A 56 -13.68 2.41 -6.85
N LEU A 57 -12.76 2.61 -5.92
CA LEU A 57 -11.94 3.80 -5.78
C LEU A 57 -10.56 3.45 -5.21
N VAL A 58 -9.61 4.36 -5.36
CA VAL A 58 -8.31 4.34 -4.66
C VAL A 58 -8.00 5.72 -4.09
N THR A 59 -7.19 5.77 -3.03
CA THR A 59 -6.63 7.00 -2.46
C THR A 59 -5.23 7.20 -3.00
N LEU A 60 -4.91 8.43 -3.39
CA LEU A 60 -3.64 8.82 -4.00
C LEU A 60 -3.23 10.20 -3.49
N LYS A 61 -1.97 10.59 -3.70
CA LYS A 61 -1.58 12.01 -3.61
C LYS A 61 -2.25 12.84 -4.72
N PRO A 62 -2.54 14.13 -4.46
CA PRO A 62 -2.97 15.05 -5.50
C PRO A 62 -1.95 15.10 -6.64
N PHE A 63 -2.42 15.25 -7.87
CA PHE A 63 -1.60 15.42 -9.07
C PHE A 63 -2.13 16.59 -9.91
N GLU A 64 -1.25 17.17 -10.72
CA GLU A 64 -1.59 18.35 -11.51
C GLU A 64 -2.62 18.03 -12.61
N PRO A 65 -3.58 18.92 -12.89
CA PRO A 65 -4.60 18.69 -13.93
C PRO A 65 -4.06 18.45 -15.34
N ARG A 66 -2.82 18.85 -15.63
CA ARG A 66 -2.15 18.69 -16.94
C ARG A 66 -1.06 17.61 -16.92
N SER A 67 -1.07 16.73 -15.91
CA SER A 67 -0.09 15.66 -15.78
C SER A 67 -0.45 14.41 -16.58
N LEU A 68 0.52 13.48 -16.72
CA LEU A 68 0.31 12.18 -17.38
C LEU A 68 -0.74 11.33 -16.65
N GLU A 69 -0.85 11.47 -15.34
CA GLU A 69 -1.86 10.85 -14.48
C GLU A 69 -3.27 11.35 -14.81
N ALA A 70 -3.44 12.66 -14.98
CA ALA A 70 -4.71 13.27 -15.36
C ALA A 70 -5.16 12.80 -16.75
N ASP A 71 -4.25 12.82 -17.73
CA ASP A 71 -4.50 12.31 -19.08
C ASP A 71 -4.87 10.82 -19.07
N PHE A 72 -4.17 10.02 -18.27
CA PHE A 72 -4.47 8.60 -18.12
C PHE A 72 -5.85 8.38 -17.51
N CYS A 73 -6.22 9.16 -16.48
CA CYS A 73 -7.55 9.07 -15.88
C CYS A 73 -8.63 9.38 -16.90
N ASN A 74 -8.50 10.48 -17.64
CA ASN A 74 -9.46 10.91 -18.65
C ASN A 74 -9.66 9.85 -19.74
N LYS A 75 -8.57 9.28 -20.27
CA LYS A 75 -8.61 8.22 -21.29
C LYS A 75 -9.30 6.93 -20.82
N ASN A 76 -9.30 6.67 -19.51
CA ASN A 76 -9.89 5.46 -18.93
C ASN A 76 -11.23 5.72 -18.21
N GLY A 77 -11.83 6.91 -18.39
CA GLY A 77 -13.10 7.27 -17.75
C GLY A 77 -13.01 7.35 -16.22
N LEU A 78 -11.83 7.63 -15.68
CA LEU A 78 -11.59 7.87 -14.26
C LEU A 78 -11.62 9.37 -13.98
N ARG A 79 -12.00 9.73 -12.75
CA ARG A 79 -12.07 11.11 -12.27
C ARG A 79 -11.49 11.20 -10.87
N ALA A 80 -10.84 12.32 -10.60
CA ALA A 80 -10.37 12.68 -9.27
C ALA A 80 -11.47 13.37 -8.47
N PHE A 81 -11.52 13.10 -7.16
CA PHE A 81 -12.46 13.67 -6.21
C PHE A 81 -11.73 14.03 -4.93
N LEU A 82 -11.91 15.26 -4.46
CA LEU A 82 -11.47 15.67 -3.13
C LEU A 82 -12.61 15.45 -2.13
N LEU A 83 -12.31 14.77 -1.03
CA LEU A 83 -13.21 14.63 0.11
C LEU A 83 -12.56 15.24 1.35
N GLU A 84 -13.21 16.24 1.93
CA GLU A 84 -12.84 16.80 3.23
C GLU A 84 -13.46 15.95 4.35
N ALA A 85 -12.74 14.92 4.76
CA ALA A 85 -13.13 14.05 5.86
C ALA A 85 -12.95 14.77 7.20
N ARG A 86 -13.91 14.62 8.10
CA ARG A 86 -13.86 15.19 9.47
C ARG A 86 -13.95 14.12 10.54
N VAL A 87 -14.57 12.99 10.25
CA VAL A 87 -14.62 11.85 11.18
C VAL A 87 -13.30 11.10 11.06
N SER A 88 -12.53 11.00 12.14
CA SER A 88 -11.26 10.28 12.06
C SER A 88 -11.48 8.78 11.75
N ARG A 89 -10.68 8.25 10.82
CA ARG A 89 -10.56 6.80 10.55
C ARG A 89 -9.46 6.14 11.40
N ILE A 90 -8.68 6.96 12.11
CA ILE A 90 -7.57 6.58 12.99
C ILE A 90 -7.98 6.81 14.44
N LEU A 91 -7.69 5.85 15.31
CA LEU A 91 -8.07 5.88 16.72
C LEU A 91 -7.06 6.63 17.59
N SER A 92 -6.45 7.72 17.11
CA SER A 92 -5.93 8.67 18.08
C SER A 92 -7.13 9.30 18.78
N ASP A 93 -6.99 9.65 20.06
CA ASP A 93 -8.07 10.07 20.96
C ASP A 93 -8.95 11.23 20.42
N SER A 94 -8.50 11.89 19.36
CA SER A 94 -9.23 12.87 18.56
C SER A 94 -10.30 12.22 17.66
N LYS A 95 -11.57 12.30 18.11
CA LYS A 95 -12.76 11.88 17.34
C LYS A 95 -12.92 12.64 16.02
N ILE A 96 -12.47 13.89 15.96
CA ILE A 96 -12.59 14.74 14.76
C ILE A 96 -11.19 15.18 14.35
N ILE A 97 -10.74 14.74 13.18
CA ILE A 97 -9.48 15.16 12.56
C ILE A 97 -9.81 15.49 11.11
N PRO A 98 -9.77 16.78 10.72
CA PRO A 98 -9.88 17.16 9.32
C PRO A 98 -8.78 16.49 8.51
N ALA A 99 -9.16 15.81 7.43
CA ALA A 99 -8.25 15.18 6.51
C ALA A 99 -8.77 15.35 5.07
N SER A 100 -7.92 15.90 4.21
CA SER A 100 -8.18 15.95 2.78
C SER A 100 -7.82 14.60 2.16
N LEU A 101 -8.84 13.87 1.71
CA LEU A 101 -8.69 12.59 1.02
C LEU A 101 -8.88 12.79 -0.47
N PHE A 102 -7.85 12.46 -1.25
CA PHE A 102 -7.90 12.55 -2.70
C PHE A 102 -8.16 11.16 -3.30
N PHE A 103 -9.32 10.99 -3.92
CA PHE A 103 -9.78 9.74 -4.50
C PHE A 103 -9.76 9.77 -6.01
N VAL A 104 -9.45 8.62 -6.63
CA VAL A 104 -9.73 8.37 -8.05
C VAL A 104 -10.79 7.28 -8.16
N ALA A 105 -11.81 7.50 -8.99
CA ALA A 105 -12.90 6.55 -9.23
C ALA A 105 -13.55 6.76 -10.61
N LYS A 106 -14.33 5.80 -11.10
CA LYS A 106 -15.14 5.96 -12.34
C LYS A 106 -16.29 6.95 -12.16
N ASP A 107 -16.87 6.99 -10.96
CA ASP A 107 -17.98 7.87 -10.63
C ASP A 107 -17.98 8.27 -9.15
N LYS A 108 -18.80 9.28 -8.84
CA LYS A 108 -18.89 9.90 -7.50
C LYS A 108 -19.81 9.16 -6.52
N ARG A 109 -20.41 8.01 -6.88
CA ARG A 109 -21.43 7.35 -6.03
C ARG A 109 -20.86 6.93 -4.68
N PHE A 110 -19.67 6.35 -4.66
CA PHE A 110 -19.01 5.94 -3.42
C PHE A 110 -18.57 7.14 -2.57
N VAL A 111 -17.97 8.16 -3.18
CA VAL A 111 -17.59 9.41 -2.47
C VAL A 111 -18.82 10.06 -1.83
N ARG A 112 -19.94 10.14 -2.55
CA ARG A 112 -21.23 10.62 -2.02
C ARG A 112 -21.79 9.73 -0.91
N ALA A 113 -21.59 8.42 -0.98
CA ALA A 113 -22.03 7.51 0.08
C ALA A 113 -21.23 7.73 1.37
N ILE A 114 -19.91 7.91 1.25
CA ILE A 114 -19.02 8.26 2.37
C ILE A 114 -19.45 9.60 2.97
N GLN A 115 -19.58 10.67 2.17
CA GLN A 115 -20.00 11.99 2.66
C GLN A 115 -21.38 11.96 3.34
N ARG A 116 -22.36 11.26 2.76
CA ARG A 116 -23.69 11.15 3.38
C ARG A 116 -23.63 10.44 4.74
N LEU A 117 -22.85 9.38 4.85
CA LEU A 117 -22.69 8.66 6.10
C LEU A 117 -21.96 9.52 7.13
N GLU A 118 -20.91 10.21 6.72
CA GLU A 118 -20.17 11.16 7.57
C GLU A 118 -21.06 12.30 8.08
N ASN A 119 -21.88 12.91 7.22
CA ASN A 119 -22.81 13.95 7.63
C ASN A 119 -23.81 13.46 8.67
N ARG A 120 -24.29 12.20 8.56
CA ARG A 120 -25.17 11.59 9.56
C ARG A 120 -24.48 11.35 10.90
N VAL A 121 -23.17 11.10 10.89
CA VAL A 121 -22.37 11.00 12.14
C VAL A 121 -22.22 12.38 12.76
N LEU A 122 -21.82 13.37 11.97
CA LEU A 122 -21.61 14.74 12.43
C LEU A 122 -22.91 15.40 12.93
N SER A 123 -24.05 15.06 12.34
CA SER A 123 -25.36 15.58 12.75
C SER A 123 -25.97 14.83 13.96
N GLY A 124 -25.29 13.82 14.50
CA GLY A 124 -25.83 12.96 15.57
C GLY A 124 -26.95 12.00 15.15
N ALA A 125 -27.27 11.90 13.85
CA ALA A 125 -28.30 10.98 13.35
C ALA A 125 -27.87 9.49 13.43
N ILE A 126 -26.59 9.23 13.65
CA ILE A 126 -26.04 7.93 14.01
C ILE A 126 -25.02 8.17 15.12
N ASP A 127 -25.03 7.30 16.14
CA ASP A 127 -23.94 7.20 17.13
C ASP A 127 -22.55 7.21 16.47
N PHE A 128 -21.62 7.93 17.08
CA PHE A 128 -20.30 8.20 16.51
C PHE A 128 -19.51 6.91 16.23
N GLU A 129 -19.44 6.01 17.20
CA GLU A 129 -18.69 4.75 17.10
C GLU A 129 -19.31 3.81 16.06
N ARG A 130 -20.64 3.68 16.10
CA ARG A 130 -21.40 2.93 15.10
C ARG A 130 -21.21 3.50 13.69
N GLY A 131 -21.23 4.82 13.57
CA GLY A 131 -20.99 5.57 12.34
C GLY A 131 -19.59 5.34 11.78
N ARG A 132 -18.56 5.48 12.62
CA ARG A 132 -17.15 5.24 12.27
C ARG A 132 -16.93 3.82 11.75
N ARG A 133 -17.48 2.80 12.43
CA ARG A 133 -17.42 1.40 11.96
C ARG A 133 -18.08 1.21 10.61
N LYS A 134 -19.20 1.89 10.34
CA LYS A 134 -19.87 1.85 9.02
C LYS A 134 -19.04 2.53 7.95
N LEU A 135 -18.38 3.66 8.25
CA LEU A 135 -17.48 4.36 7.31
C LEU A 135 -16.31 3.47 6.91
N ILE A 136 -15.63 2.87 7.89
CA ILE A 136 -14.52 1.94 7.64
C ILE A 136 -14.94 0.76 6.75
N LYS A 137 -16.13 0.18 7.00
CA LYS A 137 -16.65 -0.92 6.19
C LYS A 137 -16.90 -0.48 4.75
N LEU A 138 -17.58 0.66 4.57
CA LEU A 138 -17.87 1.23 3.26
C LEU A 138 -16.58 1.53 2.48
N GLU A 139 -15.57 2.10 3.14
CA GLU A 139 -14.26 2.38 2.56
C GLU A 139 -13.53 1.09 2.18
N GLY A 140 -13.45 0.11 3.09
CA GLY A 140 -12.80 -1.17 2.83
C GLY A 140 -13.41 -1.94 1.64
N GLU A 141 -14.74 -1.93 1.53
CA GLU A 141 -15.47 -2.46 0.38
C GLU A 141 -15.18 -1.68 -0.91
N ALA A 142 -15.09 -0.35 -0.83
CA ALA A 142 -14.80 0.51 -1.98
C ALA A 142 -13.34 0.35 -2.46
N PHE A 143 -12.41 0.12 -1.54
CA PHE A 143 -11.02 -0.25 -1.85
C PHE A 143 -10.90 -1.70 -2.35
N GLY A 144 -11.96 -2.51 -2.34
CA GLY A 144 -11.92 -3.85 -2.92
C GLY A 144 -11.23 -4.89 -2.04
N TYR A 145 -11.16 -4.67 -0.72
CA TYR A 145 -10.61 -5.68 0.18
C TYR A 145 -11.61 -6.81 0.42
N PRO A 146 -11.13 -8.05 0.71
CA PRO A 146 -12.00 -9.15 1.07
C PRO A 146 -12.83 -8.82 2.31
N GLU A 147 -14.08 -9.27 2.32
CA GLU A 147 -15.01 -9.03 3.44
C GLU A 147 -14.43 -9.44 4.80
N CYS A 148 -13.65 -10.54 4.85
CA CYS A 148 -12.99 -10.97 6.08
C CYS A 148 -11.98 -9.94 6.60
N CYS A 149 -11.19 -9.32 5.72
CA CYS A 149 -10.25 -8.25 6.07
C CYS A 149 -11.01 -7.02 6.55
N VAL A 150 -12.04 -6.61 5.81
CA VAL A 150 -12.86 -5.43 6.15
C VAL A 150 -13.52 -5.58 7.53
N LYS A 151 -14.10 -6.75 7.81
CA LYS A 151 -14.68 -7.06 9.12
C LYS A 151 -13.63 -7.06 10.23
N ALA A 152 -12.47 -7.68 10.01
CA ALA A 152 -11.39 -7.72 10.99
C ALA A 152 -10.88 -6.32 11.36
N TYR A 153 -10.59 -5.48 10.35
CA TYR A 153 -10.12 -4.11 10.58
C TYR A 153 -11.19 -3.22 11.22
N ALA A 154 -12.46 -3.36 10.82
CA ALA A 154 -13.54 -2.60 11.47
C ALA A 154 -13.73 -2.98 12.95
N ARG A 155 -13.45 -4.24 13.33
CA ARG A 155 -13.49 -4.71 14.72
C ARG A 155 -12.27 -4.26 15.52
N SER A 156 -11.08 -4.34 14.93
CA SER A 156 -9.83 -3.94 15.59
C SER A 156 -9.81 -2.46 16.00
N LYS A 157 -10.69 -1.65 15.41
CA LYS A 157 -10.86 -0.23 15.73
C LYS A 157 -11.64 0.04 17.03
N GLY A 158 -11.88 -0.97 17.86
CA GLY A 158 -12.25 -0.82 19.27
C GLY A 158 -11.29 -1.51 20.24
N ASP A 159 -10.28 -2.21 19.72
CA ASP A 159 -9.41 -3.12 20.48
C ASP A 159 -7.94 -2.90 20.05
N PHE A 160 -7.17 -3.99 19.94
CA PHE A 160 -5.80 -3.99 19.45
C PHE A 160 -5.74 -3.65 17.94
N PRO A 161 -4.96 -2.65 17.50
CA PRO A 161 -4.91 -2.24 16.09
C PRO A 161 -4.50 -3.40 15.16
N LEU A 162 -5.25 -3.58 14.06
CA LEU A 162 -4.96 -4.66 13.10
C LEU A 162 -3.54 -4.56 12.51
N GLU A 163 -3.03 -3.33 12.34
CA GLU A 163 -1.65 -3.12 11.89
C GLU A 163 -0.64 -3.72 12.85
N THR A 164 -0.77 -3.43 14.15
CA THR A 164 0.09 -3.99 15.20
C THR A 164 0.01 -5.52 15.22
N LYS A 165 -1.20 -6.08 15.08
CA LYS A 165 -1.40 -7.53 14.98
C LYS A 165 -0.69 -8.11 13.77
N LEU A 166 -0.87 -7.50 12.60
CA LEU A 166 -0.27 -7.96 11.37
C LEU A 166 1.27 -7.90 11.43
N ILE A 167 1.84 -6.86 12.05
CA ILE A 167 3.29 -6.76 12.26
C ILE A 167 3.80 -7.91 13.14
N LEU A 168 3.08 -8.24 14.22
CA LEU A 168 3.41 -9.39 15.06
C LEU A 168 3.35 -10.71 14.28
N GLU A 169 2.30 -10.92 13.49
CA GLU A 169 2.19 -12.10 12.61
C GLU A 169 3.33 -12.14 11.58
N CYS A 170 3.79 -11.00 11.06
CA CYS A 170 4.94 -10.97 10.14
C CYS A 170 6.23 -11.47 10.79
N PHE A 171 6.45 -11.23 12.09
CA PHE A 171 7.55 -11.86 12.84
C PHE A 171 7.32 -13.36 12.99
N GLU A 172 6.14 -13.78 13.42
CA GLU A 172 5.82 -15.19 13.69
C GLU A 172 5.92 -16.08 12.44
N PHE A 173 5.53 -15.55 11.28
CA PHE A 173 5.53 -16.29 10.00
C PHE A 173 6.83 -16.17 9.21
N GLY A 174 7.89 -15.56 9.75
CA GLY A 174 9.15 -15.44 9.02
C GLY A 174 9.10 -14.46 7.83
N THR A 175 8.11 -13.56 7.80
CA THR A 175 7.90 -12.65 6.65
C THR A 175 8.98 -11.58 6.60
N PHE A 176 9.41 -11.07 7.75
CA PHE A 176 10.46 -10.06 7.82
C PHE A 176 11.85 -10.64 7.57
N GLU A 177 12.10 -11.87 8.01
CA GLU A 177 13.29 -12.66 7.70
C GLU A 177 13.40 -12.86 6.19
N SER A 178 12.32 -13.33 5.56
CA SER A 178 12.26 -13.52 4.09
C SER A 178 12.52 -12.21 3.35
N LEU A 179 11.95 -11.10 3.83
CA LEU A 179 12.16 -9.77 3.26
C LEU A 179 13.64 -9.33 3.40
N ILE A 180 14.22 -9.47 4.59
CA ILE A 180 15.62 -9.10 4.85
C ILE A 180 16.55 -9.95 3.98
N ASP A 181 16.37 -11.27 3.95
CA ASP A 181 17.19 -12.17 3.13
C ASP A 181 17.14 -11.80 1.65
N SER A 182 15.95 -11.46 1.14
CA SER A 182 15.78 -11.00 -0.23
C SER A 182 16.52 -9.66 -0.47
N LEU A 183 16.46 -8.73 0.48
CA LEU A 183 17.23 -7.48 0.41
C LEU A 183 18.75 -7.73 0.39
N LYS A 184 19.26 -8.67 1.19
CA LYS A 184 20.69 -9.02 1.22
C LYS A 184 21.17 -9.61 -0.10
N LYS A 185 20.34 -10.46 -0.70
CA LYS A 185 20.63 -11.14 -1.98
C LYS A 185 20.34 -10.27 -3.20
N SER A 186 19.80 -9.07 -2.99
CA SER A 186 19.30 -8.23 -4.06
C SER A 186 18.26 -8.97 -4.93
N GLU A 187 17.28 -9.59 -4.31
CA GLU A 187 16.21 -10.33 -4.97
C GLU A 187 14.84 -9.68 -4.75
N VAL A 188 13.96 -9.77 -5.75
CA VAL A 188 12.58 -9.33 -5.61
C VAL A 188 11.78 -10.40 -4.88
N CYS A 189 11.33 -10.07 -3.66
CA CYS A 189 10.36 -10.89 -2.94
C CYS A 189 8.93 -10.49 -3.29
N PHE A 190 7.99 -11.44 -3.33
CA PHE A 190 6.59 -11.18 -3.66
C PHE A 190 5.66 -11.51 -2.50
N PHE A 191 4.95 -10.49 -2.01
CA PHE A 191 3.96 -10.62 -0.94
C PHE A 191 2.56 -10.19 -1.42
N PRO A 192 1.87 -11.01 -2.23
CA PRO A 192 0.63 -10.61 -2.91
C PRO A 192 -0.48 -10.12 -1.97
N GLN A 193 -0.50 -10.56 -0.71
CA GLN A 193 -1.45 -10.09 0.30
C GLN A 193 -1.27 -8.61 0.67
N PHE A 194 -0.08 -8.05 0.47
CA PHE A 194 0.25 -6.64 0.72
C PHE A 194 0.16 -5.82 -0.57
N PHE A 195 -0.94 -5.97 -1.32
CA PHE A 195 -1.13 -5.31 -2.62
C PHE A 195 -1.41 -3.78 -2.53
N THR A 196 -1.68 -3.24 -1.34
CA THR A 196 -1.93 -1.81 -1.07
C THR A 196 -1.77 -1.52 0.42
N MET A 197 -1.47 -0.26 0.75
CA MET A 197 -1.38 0.24 2.14
C MET A 197 -2.66 0.91 2.66
N ASN A 198 -3.70 1.06 1.83
CA ASN A 198 -4.97 1.68 2.25
C ASN A 198 -5.75 0.83 3.28
N PHE A 199 -5.38 -0.45 3.43
CA PHE A 199 -5.97 -1.41 4.36
C PHE A 199 -5.03 -2.60 4.54
N TYR A 200 -5.25 -3.39 5.58
CA TYR A 200 -4.42 -4.55 5.92
C TYR A 200 -5.16 -5.88 5.68
N PRO A 201 -4.46 -6.95 5.26
CA PRO A 201 -5.05 -8.29 5.29
C PRO A 201 -5.40 -8.67 6.74
N CYS A 202 -6.44 -9.50 6.94
CA CYS A 202 -6.81 -9.96 8.29
C CYS A 202 -5.74 -10.86 8.92
N HIS A 203 -4.92 -11.51 8.09
CA HIS A 203 -3.79 -12.34 8.47
C HIS A 203 -2.69 -12.25 7.41
N VAL A 204 -1.44 -12.46 7.79
CA VAL A 204 -0.28 -12.48 6.86
C VAL A 204 -0.43 -13.52 5.75
N ASP A 205 -1.13 -14.62 5.99
CA ASP A 205 -1.33 -15.70 5.03
C ASP A 205 -2.70 -15.68 4.31
N CYS A 206 -3.50 -14.62 4.50
CA CYS A 206 -4.89 -14.53 4.04
C CYS A 206 -5.06 -14.89 2.55
N ARG A 207 -5.63 -16.07 2.27
CA ARG A 207 -5.79 -16.61 0.91
C ARG A 207 -6.58 -15.68 -0.02
N ARG A 208 -7.62 -15.01 0.50
CA ARG A 208 -8.44 -14.08 -0.30
C ARG A 208 -7.67 -12.82 -0.69
N ALA A 209 -6.85 -12.28 0.21
CA ALA A 209 -5.98 -11.14 -0.10
C ALA A 209 -4.89 -11.54 -1.12
N LYS A 210 -4.27 -12.71 -0.95
CA LYS A 210 -3.32 -13.27 -1.92
C LYS A 210 -3.94 -13.41 -3.31
N GLY A 211 -5.17 -13.96 -3.40
CA GLY A 211 -5.89 -14.09 -4.66
C GLY A 211 -6.12 -12.77 -5.40
N ILE A 212 -6.40 -11.68 -4.66
CA ILE A 212 -6.48 -10.33 -5.24
C ILE A 212 -5.12 -9.86 -5.74
N GLY A 213 -4.06 -10.05 -4.95
CA GLY A 213 -2.69 -9.72 -5.37
C GLY A 213 -2.29 -10.38 -6.68
N PHE A 214 -2.50 -11.70 -6.81
CA PHE A 214 -2.22 -12.43 -8.06
C PHE A 214 -3.08 -11.95 -9.23
N LYS A 215 -4.36 -11.61 -8.99
CA LYS A 215 -5.23 -11.04 -10.03
C LYS A 215 -4.67 -9.71 -10.54
N LEU A 216 -4.18 -8.86 -9.64
CA LEU A 216 -3.61 -7.55 -9.99
C LEU A 216 -2.27 -7.68 -10.71
N GLU A 217 -1.39 -8.57 -10.25
CA GLU A 217 -0.13 -8.92 -10.91
C GLU A 217 -0.37 -9.32 -12.38
N LYS A 218 -1.29 -10.27 -12.59
CA LYS A 218 -1.67 -10.74 -13.94
C LYS A 218 -2.21 -9.62 -14.83
N PHE A 219 -2.97 -8.69 -14.25
CA PHE A 219 -3.51 -7.53 -14.97
C PHE A 219 -2.41 -6.52 -15.34
N LEU A 220 -1.39 -6.34 -14.49
CA LEU A 220 -0.30 -5.41 -14.75
C LEU A 220 0.63 -5.88 -15.88
N GLY A 221 0.66 -7.19 -16.19
CA GLY A 221 1.33 -7.73 -17.37
C GLY A 221 2.81 -7.37 -17.39
N ASN A 222 3.23 -6.55 -18.38
CA ASN A 222 4.62 -6.11 -18.51
C ASN A 222 5.15 -5.33 -17.28
N TYR A 223 4.26 -4.90 -16.38
CA TYR A 223 4.61 -4.20 -15.15
C TYR A 223 4.48 -5.08 -13.88
N GLU A 224 4.41 -6.41 -14.02
CA GLU A 224 4.30 -7.34 -12.88
C GLU A 224 5.44 -7.19 -11.87
N ASN A 225 6.68 -7.00 -12.33
CA ASN A 225 7.82 -6.81 -11.44
C ASN A 225 7.74 -5.50 -10.65
N ALA A 226 7.18 -4.44 -11.24
CA ALA A 226 6.90 -3.19 -10.54
C ALA A 226 5.93 -3.42 -9.37
N PHE A 227 4.94 -4.28 -9.60
CA PHE A 227 3.97 -4.66 -8.58
C PHE A 227 4.57 -5.54 -7.48
N ARG A 228 5.38 -6.54 -7.83
CA ARG A 228 6.09 -7.36 -6.84
C ARG A 228 6.95 -6.48 -5.94
N LEU A 229 7.74 -5.60 -6.54
CA LEU A 229 8.50 -4.57 -5.82
C LEU A 229 7.61 -3.72 -4.91
N ARG A 230 6.45 -3.26 -5.40
CA ARG A 230 5.50 -2.52 -4.57
C ARG A 230 5.03 -3.34 -3.36
N THR A 231 4.71 -4.62 -3.51
CA THR A 231 4.32 -5.46 -2.36
C THR A 231 5.45 -5.68 -1.36
N MET A 232 6.69 -5.81 -1.86
CA MET A 232 7.90 -5.88 -1.04
C MET A 232 8.11 -4.57 -0.26
N LEU A 233 7.93 -3.43 -0.91
CA LEU A 233 8.00 -2.11 -0.26
C LEU A 233 6.88 -1.90 0.76
N ASN A 234 5.70 -2.48 0.55
CA ASN A 234 4.61 -2.44 1.54
C ASN A 234 4.98 -3.28 2.79
N ALA A 235 5.62 -4.44 2.62
CA ALA A 235 6.16 -5.21 3.74
C ALA A 235 7.31 -4.47 4.45
N LEU A 236 8.18 -3.79 3.70
CA LEU A 236 9.25 -2.95 4.25
C LEU A 236 8.69 -1.77 5.06
N TYR A 237 7.56 -1.20 4.66
CA TYR A 237 6.87 -0.20 5.46
C TYR A 237 6.43 -0.76 6.81
N LEU A 238 5.84 -1.96 6.84
CA LEU A 238 5.46 -2.62 8.10
C LEU A 238 6.69 -2.89 8.98
N LEU A 239 7.81 -3.31 8.39
CA LEU A 239 9.07 -3.50 9.11
C LEU A 239 9.62 -2.18 9.66
N ARG A 240 9.51 -1.08 8.90
CA ARG A 240 9.86 0.28 9.37
C ARG A 240 8.98 0.69 10.56
N VAL A 241 7.67 0.41 10.53
CA VAL A 241 6.77 0.69 11.66
C VAL A 241 7.18 -0.15 12.88
N ALA A 242 7.52 -1.42 12.68
CA ALA A 242 8.05 -2.28 13.72
C ALA A 242 9.35 -1.72 14.32
N TYR A 243 10.27 -1.22 13.48
CA TYR A 243 11.48 -0.55 13.94
C TYR A 243 11.18 0.69 14.78
N LYS A 244 10.28 1.57 14.33
CA LYS A 244 9.88 2.74 15.13
C LYS A 244 9.29 2.34 16.48
N SER A 245 8.62 1.19 16.56
CA SER A 245 8.04 0.71 17.82
C SER A 245 9.09 0.42 18.91
N THR A 246 10.36 0.17 18.56
CA THR A 246 11.41 -0.15 19.54
C THR A 246 11.69 0.98 20.52
N PHE A 247 11.32 2.22 20.16
CA PHE A 247 11.48 3.42 20.98
C PHE A 247 10.30 3.64 21.96
N TYR A 248 9.30 2.76 21.95
CA TYR A 248 8.11 2.86 22.80
C TYR A 248 7.99 1.64 23.72
N SER A 249 6.98 1.61 24.59
CA SER A 249 6.63 0.45 25.43
C SER A 249 5.60 -0.46 24.74
N GLY A 250 5.41 -1.67 25.27
CA GLY A 250 4.39 -2.63 24.81
C GLY A 250 4.94 -3.91 24.16
N SER A 251 4.03 -4.84 23.85
CA SER A 251 4.36 -6.16 23.31
C SER A 251 5.10 -6.07 21.97
N LEU A 252 4.62 -5.24 21.04
CA LEU A 252 5.26 -5.02 19.76
C LEU A 252 6.71 -4.52 19.92
N SER A 253 6.93 -3.56 20.83
CA SER A 253 8.28 -3.04 21.11
C SER A 253 9.24 -4.12 21.62
N LYS A 254 8.76 -5.03 22.47
CA LYS A 254 9.58 -6.15 22.99
C LYS A 254 9.97 -7.09 21.85
N THR A 255 9.01 -7.54 21.05
CA THR A 255 9.26 -8.43 19.90
C THR A 255 10.20 -7.78 18.89
N ALA A 256 9.95 -6.52 18.53
CA ALA A 256 10.79 -5.78 17.59
C ALA A 256 12.22 -5.61 18.11
N ARG A 257 12.43 -5.30 19.41
CA ARG A 257 13.77 -5.17 19.99
C ARG A 257 14.55 -6.48 19.93
N GLU A 258 13.92 -7.60 20.24
CA GLU A 258 14.58 -8.91 20.14
C GLU A 258 14.98 -9.21 18.71
N PHE A 259 14.06 -9.02 17.76
CA PHE A 259 14.33 -9.22 16.34
C PHE A 259 15.50 -8.35 15.84
N PHE A 260 15.46 -7.04 16.08
CA PHE A 260 16.48 -6.11 15.57
C PHE A 260 17.84 -6.25 16.27
N ARG A 261 17.89 -6.78 17.49
CA ARG A 261 19.16 -7.10 18.17
C ARG A 261 19.96 -8.17 17.42
N GLN A 262 19.28 -9.05 16.71
CA GLN A 262 19.88 -10.14 15.93
C GLN A 262 20.22 -9.73 14.49
N GLN A 263 19.84 -8.52 14.07
CA GLN A 263 20.08 -8.05 12.71
C GLN A 263 21.44 -7.36 12.56
N GLU A 264 22.00 -7.47 11.37
CA GLU A 264 23.26 -6.80 11.02
C GLU A 264 23.11 -5.27 11.04
N LYS A 265 24.18 -4.57 11.43
CA LYS A 265 24.18 -3.11 11.64
C LYS A 265 23.67 -2.33 10.43
N TYR A 266 24.07 -2.72 9.21
CA TYR A 266 23.65 -2.01 8.00
C TYR A 266 22.15 -2.14 7.72
N ILE A 267 21.49 -3.24 8.12
CA ILE A 267 20.03 -3.40 7.99
C ILE A 267 19.33 -2.37 8.86
N VAL A 268 19.78 -2.23 10.11
CA VAL A 268 19.23 -1.27 11.07
C VAL A 268 19.46 0.16 10.59
N GLU A 269 20.65 0.48 10.08
CA GLU A 269 20.98 1.79 9.51
C GLU A 269 20.12 2.12 8.28
N THR A 270 19.88 1.12 7.42
CA THR A 270 19.01 1.25 6.25
C THR A 270 17.57 1.55 6.65
N LEU A 271 17.02 0.81 7.61
CA LEU A 271 15.68 1.06 8.13
C LEU A 271 15.56 2.45 8.75
N ARG A 272 16.58 2.89 9.49
CA ARG A 272 16.65 4.26 10.02
C ARG A 272 16.67 5.31 8.91
N ALA A 273 17.41 5.09 7.83
CA ALA A 273 17.46 6.02 6.70
C ALA A 273 16.09 6.12 6.00
N ILE A 274 15.43 4.98 5.76
CA ILE A 274 14.09 4.92 5.14
C ILE A 274 13.02 5.46 6.10
N ALA A 275 13.26 5.41 7.41
CA ALA A 275 12.32 5.88 8.43
C ALA A 275 11.99 7.38 8.34
N GLU A 276 12.81 8.16 7.65
CA GLU A 276 12.70 9.60 7.48
C GLU A 276 12.21 10.01 6.08
N LEU A 277 12.04 9.05 5.16
CA LEU A 277 11.62 9.33 3.79
C LEU A 277 10.09 9.34 3.64
N ASP A 278 9.62 10.15 2.69
CA ASP A 278 8.26 10.04 2.18
C ASP A 278 8.10 8.70 1.47
N TYR A 279 7.12 7.91 1.93
CA TYR A 279 6.98 6.53 1.51
C TYR A 279 6.60 6.40 0.02
N GLU A 280 5.78 7.30 -0.49
CA GLU A 280 5.29 7.25 -1.86
C GLU A 280 6.38 7.69 -2.84
N GLU A 281 7.09 8.78 -2.52
CA GLU A 281 8.24 9.26 -3.29
C GLU A 281 9.36 8.20 -3.31
N PHE A 282 9.71 7.66 -2.14
CA PHE A 282 10.67 6.57 -2.03
C PHE A 282 10.26 5.37 -2.90
N SER A 283 9.00 4.95 -2.82
CA SER A 283 8.49 3.81 -3.60
C SER A 283 8.57 4.07 -5.11
N ASN A 284 8.14 5.25 -5.55
CA ASN A 284 8.21 5.65 -6.95
C ASN A 284 9.65 5.66 -7.46
N ASN A 285 10.57 6.27 -6.71
CA ASN A 285 11.98 6.35 -7.06
C ASN A 285 12.65 4.96 -7.08
N PHE A 286 12.34 4.11 -6.10
CA PHE A 286 12.87 2.76 -6.01
C PHE A 286 12.44 1.91 -7.21
N ILE A 287 11.13 1.84 -7.48
CA ILE A 287 10.57 1.06 -8.59
C ILE A 287 11.12 1.58 -9.92
N ARG A 288 11.15 2.91 -10.13
CA ARG A 288 11.67 3.51 -11.37
C ARG A 288 13.12 3.11 -11.62
N ARG A 289 13.99 3.23 -10.60
CA ARG A 289 15.42 2.88 -10.72
C ARG A 289 15.63 1.40 -10.94
N ALA A 290 14.88 0.54 -10.25
CA ALA A 290 14.93 -0.90 -10.47
C ALA A 290 14.55 -1.24 -11.92
N LEU A 291 13.44 -0.70 -12.42
CA LEU A 291 12.97 -0.95 -13.79
C LEU A 291 13.92 -0.43 -14.88
N LEU A 292 14.52 0.75 -14.72
CA LEU A 292 15.47 1.28 -15.70
C LEU A 292 16.74 0.46 -15.82
N LYS A 293 17.18 -0.17 -14.72
CA LYS A 293 18.33 -1.10 -14.75
C LYS A 293 18.03 -2.38 -15.53
N PHE A 294 16.78 -2.82 -15.59
CA PHE A 294 16.38 -4.01 -16.36
C PHE A 294 16.20 -3.77 -17.86
N GLN A 295 16.22 -2.52 -18.31
CA GLN A 295 16.11 -2.15 -19.72
C GLN A 295 17.46 -1.92 -20.40
N ARG A 296 18.55 -1.95 -19.64
CA ARG A 296 19.94 -1.90 -20.14
C ARG A 296 20.51 -3.30 -20.18
#